data_AF-A0A7S2NIF2-F1
#
_entry.id   AF-A0A7S2NIF2-F1
#
_cell.length_a   1.000
_cell.length_b   1.000
_cell.length_c   1.000
_cell.angle_alpha   90.00
_cell.angle_beta   90.00
_cell.angle_gamma   90.00
#
_symmetry.space_group_name_H-M   'P 1'
#
loop_
_entity.id
_entity.type
_entity.pdbx_description
1 polymer ?
#
loop_
_entity_poly.entity_id
_entity_poly.type
_entity_poly.pdbx_seq_one_letter_code
_entity_poly.pdbx_strand_id
1 'polypeptide(L)'
;DFVCAQGFVALTDQDDSTGGLAVFPGSHKHHREIFERWPLKRENDFFVLPRSDPLLSRSSSARARLVQVRAGDLAIWDSRCVHCNVPARHRFDEAPLHEALTAANLSEAGAPLLRMFTSVSDVCWVVRFVSMKDGGMSRVEGALERWGVAECDAAAVAKAICSWSAELSRDLVEKGREHLTSP
;
A
#
# COMPACT_ATOMS: atom_id res chain seq x y z
N ASP A 1 22.82 -19.05 -0.39
CA ASP A 1 23.62 -18.65 -1.58
C ASP A 1 22.95 -17.54 -2.36
N PHE A 2 23.73 -16.73 -3.07
CA PHE A 2 23.23 -15.73 -4.02
C PHE A 2 22.67 -16.43 -5.26
N VAL A 3 21.57 -15.93 -5.82
CA VAL A 3 20.88 -16.53 -6.97
C VAL A 3 21.05 -15.64 -8.20
N CYS A 4 20.46 -14.44 -8.16
CA CYS A 4 20.59 -13.45 -9.21
C CYS A 4 20.34 -12.05 -8.64
N ALA A 5 20.63 -11.03 -9.45
CA ALA A 5 20.30 -9.65 -9.15
C ALA A 5 19.18 -9.18 -10.07
N GLN A 6 18.33 -8.30 -9.55
CA GLN A 6 17.35 -7.52 -10.30
C GLN A 6 17.80 -6.06 -10.31
N GLY A 7 17.34 -5.29 -11.29
CA GLY A 7 17.74 -3.91 -11.41
C GLY A 7 16.98 -3.13 -12.46
N PHE A 8 17.14 -1.81 -12.44
CA PHE A 8 16.66 -0.90 -13.46
C PHE A 8 17.61 0.29 -13.62
N VAL A 9 17.59 0.92 -14.80
CA VAL A 9 18.19 2.25 -15.01
C VAL A 9 17.09 3.29 -14.86
N ALA A 10 17.29 4.25 -13.97
CA ALA A 10 16.35 5.32 -13.72
C ALA A 10 16.31 6.26 -14.94
N LEU A 11 15.14 6.43 -15.56
CA LEU A 11 14.97 7.37 -16.67
C LEU A 11 14.61 8.78 -16.20
N THR A 12 14.12 8.89 -14.97
CA THR A 12 13.74 10.13 -14.30
C THR A 12 14.27 10.09 -12.88
N ASP A 13 14.36 11.25 -12.23
CA ASP A 13 14.63 11.32 -10.80
C ASP A 13 13.51 10.62 -10.02
N GLN A 14 13.88 9.90 -8.97
CA GLN A 14 12.97 9.20 -8.06
C GLN A 14 13.32 9.52 -6.61
N ASP A 15 12.34 10.05 -5.89
CA ASP A 15 12.42 10.33 -4.45
C ASP A 15 11.05 10.19 -3.77
N ASP A 16 10.95 10.62 -2.51
CA ASP A 16 9.71 10.55 -1.71
C ASP A 16 8.54 11.27 -2.40
N SER A 17 8.82 12.26 -3.24
CA SER A 17 7.81 13.04 -3.95
C SER A 17 7.32 12.39 -5.24
N THR A 18 8.04 11.41 -5.79
CA THR A 18 7.65 10.68 -7.02
C THR A 18 7.19 9.26 -6.72
N GLY A 19 7.56 8.72 -5.56
CA GLY A 19 7.47 7.29 -5.28
C GLY A 19 8.56 6.53 -6.03
N GLY A 20 8.49 5.21 -6.00
CA GLY A 20 9.47 4.36 -6.65
C GLY A 20 9.66 3.02 -5.94
N LEU A 21 10.83 2.43 -6.10
CA LEU A 21 11.16 1.15 -5.48
C LEU A 21 11.44 1.32 -3.99
N ALA A 22 10.68 0.63 -3.14
CA ALA A 22 11.03 0.42 -1.75
C ALA A 22 11.58 -1.00 -1.55
N VAL A 23 12.70 -1.12 -0.85
CA VAL A 23 13.34 -2.40 -0.51
C VAL A 23 13.39 -2.58 1.01
N PHE A 24 13.40 -3.82 1.49
CA PHE A 24 13.73 -4.16 2.87
C PHE A 24 15.19 -4.63 2.93
N PRO A 25 16.16 -3.76 3.26
CA PRO A 25 17.57 -4.13 3.24
C PRO A 25 17.86 -5.33 4.15
N GLY A 26 18.63 -6.30 3.64
CA GLY A 26 18.98 -7.51 4.38
C GLY A 26 17.91 -8.61 4.39
N SER A 27 16.69 -8.35 3.91
CA SER A 27 15.60 -9.35 3.86
C SER A 27 15.95 -10.63 3.07
N HIS A 28 16.81 -10.53 2.05
CA HIS A 28 17.33 -11.68 1.30
C HIS A 28 18.04 -12.72 2.19
N LYS A 29 18.55 -12.33 3.36
CA LYS A 29 19.16 -13.25 4.36
C LYS A 29 18.13 -14.12 5.06
N HIS A 30 16.87 -13.68 5.10
CA HIS A 30 15.76 -14.39 5.73
C HIS A 30 14.95 -15.23 4.73
N HIS A 31 15.36 -15.30 3.46
CA HIS A 31 14.61 -15.97 2.40
C HIS A 31 14.19 -17.41 2.77
N ARG A 32 15.11 -18.22 3.30
CA ARG A 32 14.79 -19.59 3.72
C ARG A 32 13.75 -19.61 4.86
N GLU A 33 13.97 -18.80 5.90
CA GLU A 33 13.10 -18.73 7.07
C GLU A 33 11.69 -18.24 6.72
N ILE A 34 11.58 -17.34 5.74
CA ILE A 34 10.29 -16.87 5.21
C ILE A 34 9.50 -18.05 4.63
N PHE A 35 10.15 -18.90 3.81
CA PHE A 35 9.48 -20.05 3.20
C PHE A 35 9.30 -21.26 4.13
N GLU A 36 10.06 -21.34 5.22
CA GLU A 36 9.77 -22.27 6.33
C GLU A 36 8.49 -21.87 7.06
N ARG A 37 8.28 -20.57 7.31
CA ARG A 37 7.04 -20.05 7.92
C ARG A 37 5.86 -20.08 6.96
N TRP A 38 6.11 -19.77 5.69
CA TRP A 38 5.09 -19.62 4.65
C TRP A 38 5.45 -20.48 3.43
N PRO A 39 5.25 -21.81 3.50
CA PRO A 39 5.56 -22.71 2.39
C PRO A 39 4.80 -22.34 1.12
N LEU A 40 5.50 -22.35 -0.02
CA LEU A 40 4.87 -22.15 -1.33
C LEU A 40 3.88 -23.27 -1.60
N LYS A 41 2.62 -22.89 -1.87
CA LYS A 41 1.56 -23.84 -2.24
C LYS A 41 1.48 -24.10 -3.74
N ARG A 42 2.08 -23.22 -4.56
CA ARG A 42 2.10 -23.25 -6.03
C ARG A 42 3.34 -22.51 -6.53
N GLU A 43 3.82 -22.87 -7.70
CA GLU A 43 4.82 -22.10 -8.44
C GLU A 43 4.19 -20.81 -8.96
N ASN A 44 4.82 -19.68 -8.68
CA ASN A 44 4.40 -18.34 -9.12
C ASN A 44 5.66 -17.51 -9.38
N ASP A 45 5.55 -16.50 -10.24
CA ASP A 45 6.65 -15.58 -10.57
C ASP A 45 7.04 -14.66 -9.40
N PHE A 46 6.14 -14.51 -8.41
CA PHE A 46 6.38 -13.73 -7.20
C PHE A 46 5.68 -14.33 -5.99
N PHE A 47 6.19 -13.99 -4.80
CA PHE A 47 5.62 -14.36 -3.52
C PHE A 47 5.19 -13.11 -2.74
N VAL A 48 3.91 -13.04 -2.39
CA VAL A 48 3.39 -11.95 -1.54
C VAL A 48 3.62 -12.32 -0.09
N LEU A 49 4.55 -11.61 0.56
CA LEU A 49 4.84 -11.81 1.97
C LEU A 49 3.60 -11.47 2.82
N PRO A 50 3.12 -12.38 3.68
CA PRO A 50 1.97 -12.10 4.54
C PRO A 50 2.23 -10.91 5.47
N ARG A 51 1.23 -10.05 5.67
CA ARG A 51 1.32 -8.88 6.57
C ARG A 51 1.64 -9.26 8.02
N SER A 52 1.34 -10.49 8.42
CA SER A 52 1.64 -11.05 9.73
C SER A 52 3.08 -11.56 9.86
N ASP A 53 3.89 -11.55 8.80
CA ASP A 53 5.28 -12.00 8.90
C ASP A 53 6.09 -11.08 9.83
N PRO A 54 6.88 -11.64 10.76
CA PRO A 54 7.69 -10.85 11.69
C PRO A 54 8.65 -9.86 11.02
N LEU A 55 9.10 -10.14 9.78
CA LEU A 55 9.96 -9.24 9.01
C LEU A 55 9.29 -7.87 8.76
N LEU A 56 7.96 -7.85 8.61
CA LEU A 56 7.16 -6.64 8.38
C LEU A 56 6.70 -5.97 9.68
N SER A 57 6.99 -6.57 10.85
CA SER A 57 6.60 -5.99 12.14
C SER A 57 7.32 -4.66 12.41
N ARG A 58 6.67 -3.72 13.10
CA ARG A 58 7.28 -2.43 13.50
C ARG A 58 8.51 -2.60 14.39
N SER A 59 8.63 -3.73 15.07
CA SER A 59 9.77 -4.13 15.90
C SER A 59 10.93 -4.74 15.11
N SER A 60 10.74 -5.06 13.83
CA SER A 60 11.80 -5.53 12.95
C SER A 60 12.87 -4.44 12.78
N SER A 61 14.14 -4.84 12.88
CA SER A 61 15.28 -3.98 12.56
C SER A 61 15.36 -3.70 11.05
N ALA A 62 14.74 -4.54 10.23
CA ALA A 62 14.60 -4.33 8.79
C ALA A 62 13.37 -3.44 8.52
N ARG A 63 13.62 -2.15 8.26
CA ARG A 63 12.60 -1.23 7.75
C ARG A 63 12.70 -1.11 6.24
N ALA A 64 11.54 -0.98 5.59
CA ALA A 64 11.47 -0.57 4.20
C ALA A 64 12.23 0.76 4.01
N ARG A 65 12.96 0.87 2.91
CA ARG A 65 13.64 2.08 2.48
C ARG A 65 13.29 2.35 1.03
N LEU A 66 12.83 3.56 0.76
CA LEU A 66 12.71 4.06 -0.60
C LEU A 66 14.11 4.20 -1.21
N VAL A 67 14.28 3.66 -2.39
CA VAL A 67 15.49 3.80 -3.19
C VAL A 67 15.38 5.13 -3.93
N GLN A 68 16.19 6.10 -3.50
CA GLN A 68 16.28 7.41 -4.15
C GLN A 68 17.38 7.38 -5.21
N VAL A 69 17.04 7.74 -6.43
CA VAL A 69 17.92 7.68 -7.60
C VAL A 69 17.70 8.89 -8.50
N ARG A 70 18.71 9.29 -9.25
CA ARG A 70 18.61 10.31 -10.29
C ARG A 70 18.49 9.67 -11.66
N ALA A 71 17.98 10.41 -12.63
CA ALA A 71 18.00 10.00 -14.02
C ALA A 71 19.43 9.59 -14.45
N GLY A 72 19.57 8.38 -14.98
CA GLY A 72 20.83 7.75 -15.37
C GLY A 72 21.41 6.77 -14.35
N ASP A 73 20.94 6.79 -13.09
CA ASP A 73 21.44 5.86 -12.06
C ASP A 73 20.99 4.41 -12.35
N LEU A 74 21.87 3.46 -12.05
CA LEU A 74 21.58 2.02 -12.09
C LEU A 74 21.29 1.51 -10.67
N ALA A 75 20.03 1.17 -10.40
CA ALA A 75 19.62 0.52 -9.17
C ALA A 75 19.70 -1.01 -9.34
N ILE A 76 20.40 -1.70 -8.42
CA ILE A 76 20.54 -3.16 -8.41
C ILE A 76 20.26 -3.70 -7.00
N TRP A 77 19.55 -4.81 -6.89
CA TRP A 77 19.32 -5.52 -5.63
C TRP A 77 19.33 -7.05 -5.82
N ASP A 78 19.54 -7.79 -4.72
CA ASP A 78 19.40 -9.25 -4.69
C ASP A 78 17.95 -9.65 -4.98
N SER A 79 17.71 -10.58 -5.91
CA SER A 79 16.35 -10.96 -6.35
C SER A 79 15.45 -11.51 -5.25
N ARG A 80 16.02 -11.92 -4.11
CA ARG A 80 15.30 -12.41 -2.93
C ARG A 80 14.97 -11.30 -1.92
N CYS A 81 15.43 -10.08 -2.17
CA CYS A 81 15.14 -8.93 -1.34
C CYS A 81 13.64 -8.61 -1.44
N VAL A 82 12.95 -8.54 -0.31
CA VAL A 82 11.56 -8.10 -0.26
C VAL A 82 11.50 -6.64 -0.71
N HIS A 83 10.67 -6.37 -1.71
CA HIS A 83 10.52 -5.05 -2.30
C HIS A 83 9.10 -4.85 -2.84
N CYS A 84 8.72 -3.59 -3.03
CA CYS A 84 7.50 -3.19 -3.73
C CYS A 84 7.68 -1.80 -4.32
N ASN A 85 6.81 -1.43 -5.26
CA ASN A 85 6.67 -0.04 -5.64
C ASN A 85 5.80 0.66 -4.60
N VAL A 86 6.22 1.85 -4.17
CA VAL A 86 5.44 2.73 -3.31
C VAL A 86 5.03 3.97 -4.09
N PRO A 87 3.79 4.47 -3.89
CA PRO A 87 3.37 5.72 -4.50
C PRO A 87 4.17 6.89 -3.94
N ALA A 88 4.13 8.01 -4.66
CA ALA A 88 4.59 9.29 -4.15
C ALA A 88 3.90 9.64 -2.84
N ARG A 89 4.67 10.19 -1.90
CA ARG A 89 4.10 10.73 -0.66
C ARG A 89 3.10 11.83 -1.00
N HIS A 90 1.93 11.69 -0.40
CA HIS A 90 0.77 12.53 -0.58
C HIS A 90 0.37 13.16 0.75
N ARG A 91 -0.29 14.32 0.71
CA ARG A 91 -0.85 14.97 1.92
C ARG A 91 -1.78 14.03 2.71
N PHE A 92 -2.42 13.08 2.02
CA PHE A 92 -3.30 12.10 2.65
C PHE A 92 -2.56 10.99 3.41
N ASP A 93 -1.25 10.84 3.22
CA ASP A 93 -0.42 9.97 4.07
C ASP A 93 -0.21 10.59 5.45
N GLU A 94 -0.26 11.93 5.53
CA GLU A 94 -0.12 12.69 6.78
C GLU A 94 -1.48 13.03 7.41
N ALA A 95 -2.55 13.07 6.62
CA ALA A 95 -3.91 13.32 7.10
C ALA A 95 -4.38 12.17 8.00
N PRO A 96 -4.55 12.38 9.31
CA PRO A 96 -4.95 11.31 10.22
C PRO A 96 -6.39 10.88 9.93
N LEU A 97 -6.62 9.57 9.83
CA LEU A 97 -7.95 9.04 9.51
C LEU A 97 -9.01 9.48 10.53
N HIS A 98 -8.64 9.56 11.81
CA HIS A 98 -9.55 9.97 12.88
C HIS A 98 -10.04 11.42 12.73
N GLU A 99 -9.18 12.34 12.28
CA GLU A 99 -9.56 13.73 12.02
C GLU A 99 -10.47 13.83 10.80
N ALA A 100 -10.16 13.08 9.74
CA ALA A 100 -10.97 13.05 8.52
C ALA A 100 -12.38 12.48 8.79
N LEU A 101 -12.48 11.40 9.57
CA LEU A 101 -13.76 10.85 10.01
C LEU A 101 -14.55 11.85 10.87
N THR A 102 -13.86 12.57 11.76
CA THR A 102 -14.50 13.60 12.60
C THR A 102 -15.02 14.77 11.79
N ALA A 103 -14.23 15.27 10.84
CA ALA A 103 -14.65 16.33 9.91
C ALA A 103 -15.86 15.91 9.05
N ALA A 104 -16.00 14.61 8.75
CA ALA A 104 -17.12 14.05 8.01
C ALA A 104 -18.34 13.69 8.89
N ASN A 105 -18.29 13.91 10.22
CA ASN A 105 -19.29 13.44 11.19
C ASN A 105 -19.50 11.92 11.19
N LEU A 106 -18.41 11.17 11.03
CA LEU A 106 -18.38 9.70 10.94
C LEU A 106 -17.49 9.05 12.03
N SER A 107 -17.15 9.76 13.10
CA SER A 107 -16.22 9.26 14.13
C SER A 107 -16.66 7.94 14.76
N GLU A 108 -17.95 7.81 15.12
CA GLU A 108 -18.49 6.59 15.72
C GLU A 108 -18.58 5.46 14.69
N ALA A 109 -19.21 5.74 13.53
CA ALA A 109 -19.36 4.78 12.44
C ALA A 109 -18.02 4.23 11.91
N GLY A 110 -17.01 5.09 11.80
CA GLY A 110 -15.68 4.76 11.28
C GLY A 110 -14.68 4.28 12.32
N ALA A 111 -15.00 4.33 13.62
CA ALA A 111 -14.10 3.88 14.70
C ALA A 111 -13.48 2.48 14.48
N PRO A 112 -14.20 1.48 13.92
CA PRO A 112 -13.63 0.18 13.60
C PRO A 112 -12.38 0.23 12.70
N LEU A 113 -12.35 1.19 11.77
CA LEU A 113 -11.27 1.35 10.79
C LEU A 113 -9.96 1.83 11.43
N LEU A 114 -10.04 2.57 12.54
CA LEU A 114 -8.88 3.12 13.24
C LEU A 114 -7.98 2.05 13.86
N ARG A 115 -8.48 0.82 14.00
CA ARG A 115 -7.66 -0.34 14.42
C ARG A 115 -6.76 -0.87 13.31
N MET A 116 -7.07 -0.53 12.06
CA MET A 116 -6.45 -1.09 10.87
C MET A 116 -5.67 -0.06 10.07
N PHE A 117 -6.10 1.20 10.11
CA PHE A 117 -5.60 2.28 9.26
C PHE A 117 -5.31 3.51 10.10
N THR A 118 -4.22 4.19 9.77
CA THR A 118 -3.76 5.37 10.50
C THR A 118 -3.99 6.67 9.72
N SER A 119 -3.84 6.62 8.41
CA SER A 119 -4.00 7.76 7.50
C SER A 119 -5.20 7.59 6.58
N VAL A 120 -5.66 8.69 5.97
CA VAL A 120 -6.67 8.67 4.91
C VAL A 120 -6.18 7.85 3.70
N SER A 121 -4.91 7.98 3.36
CA SER A 121 -4.29 7.22 2.25
C SER A 121 -4.36 5.71 2.48
N ASP A 122 -4.04 5.23 3.70
CA ASP A 122 -4.06 3.81 4.06
C ASP A 122 -5.41 3.14 3.70
N VAL A 123 -6.52 3.79 4.07
CA VAL A 123 -7.86 3.25 3.83
C VAL A 123 -8.26 3.40 2.36
N CYS A 124 -7.90 4.52 1.70
CA CYS A 124 -8.20 4.76 0.29
C CYS A 124 -7.56 3.71 -0.63
N TRP A 125 -6.28 3.37 -0.41
CA TRP A 125 -5.60 2.36 -1.23
C TRP A 125 -6.22 0.98 -1.10
N VAL A 126 -6.58 0.57 0.12
CA VAL A 126 -7.22 -0.72 0.35
C VAL A 126 -8.61 -0.76 -0.27
N VAL A 127 -9.42 0.30 -0.10
CA VAL A 127 -10.75 0.37 -0.70
C VAL A 127 -10.68 0.38 -2.23
N ARG A 128 -9.73 1.10 -2.84
CA ARG A 128 -9.52 1.08 -4.29
C ARG A 128 -9.17 -0.34 -4.78
N PHE A 129 -8.34 -1.07 -4.05
CA PHE A 129 -8.06 -2.48 -4.37
C PHE A 129 -9.29 -3.38 -4.27
N VAL A 130 -10.13 -3.17 -3.26
CA VAL A 130 -11.41 -3.89 -3.11
C VAL A 130 -12.38 -3.58 -4.25
N SER A 131 -12.46 -2.31 -4.67
CA SER A 131 -13.40 -1.86 -5.70
C SER A 131 -13.00 -2.26 -7.13
N MET A 132 -11.71 -2.55 -7.39
CA MET A 132 -11.21 -2.98 -8.71
C MET A 132 -11.68 -4.38 -9.16
N LYS A 133 -12.27 -5.20 -8.27
CA LYS A 133 -12.81 -6.51 -8.63
C LYS A 133 -14.32 -6.40 -8.88
N ASP A 134 -14.87 -7.00 -9.95
CA ASP A 134 -16.30 -6.99 -10.32
C ASP A 134 -17.26 -6.92 -9.12
N GLY A 135 -17.97 -5.81 -8.95
CA GLY A 135 -18.87 -5.56 -7.81
C GLY A 135 -18.82 -4.14 -7.20
N GLY A 136 -17.80 -3.33 -7.49
CA GLY A 136 -17.80 -1.89 -7.17
C GLY A 136 -18.12 -1.56 -5.71
N MET A 137 -19.08 -0.66 -5.49
CA MET A 137 -19.45 -0.13 -4.16
C MET A 137 -19.99 -1.17 -3.19
N SER A 138 -20.76 -2.16 -3.64
CA SER A 138 -21.35 -3.18 -2.75
C SER A 138 -20.27 -4.07 -2.11
N ARG A 139 -19.12 -4.23 -2.78
CA ARG A 139 -17.95 -4.92 -2.19
C ARG A 139 -17.22 -4.08 -1.15
N VAL A 140 -17.22 -2.76 -1.32
CA VAL A 140 -16.65 -1.84 -0.33
C VAL A 140 -17.49 -1.88 0.94
N GLU A 141 -18.82 -1.76 0.82
CA GLU A 141 -19.76 -1.87 1.94
C GLU A 141 -19.60 -3.20 2.67
N GLY A 142 -19.64 -4.33 1.95
CA GLY A 142 -19.42 -5.64 2.56
C GLY A 142 -18.02 -5.81 3.15
N ALA A 143 -17.00 -5.08 2.69
CA ALA A 143 -15.68 -5.07 3.32
C ALA A 143 -15.68 -4.27 4.62
N LEU A 144 -16.35 -3.11 4.65
CA LEU A 144 -16.52 -2.29 5.84
C LEU A 144 -17.26 -3.07 6.94
N GLU A 145 -18.32 -3.79 6.59
CA GLU A 145 -19.02 -4.70 7.51
C GLU A 145 -18.09 -5.75 8.12
N ARG A 146 -17.27 -6.41 7.29
CA ARG A 146 -16.27 -7.37 7.77
C ARG A 146 -15.19 -6.73 8.65
N TRP A 147 -14.94 -5.44 8.48
CA TRP A 147 -14.04 -4.66 9.34
C TRP A 147 -14.72 -4.11 10.59
N GLY A 148 -16.04 -4.36 10.74
CA GLY A 148 -16.82 -4.06 11.93
C GLY A 148 -17.57 -2.73 11.88
N VAL A 149 -17.67 -2.07 10.72
CA VAL A 149 -18.58 -0.92 10.51
C VAL A 149 -20.01 -1.45 10.46
N ALA A 150 -20.94 -0.78 11.17
CA ALA A 150 -22.33 -1.19 11.18
C ALA A 150 -22.95 -1.11 9.78
N GLU A 151 -23.80 -2.07 9.41
CA GLU A 151 -24.43 -2.15 8.09
C GLU A 151 -25.18 -0.86 7.73
N CYS A 152 -25.89 -0.25 8.70
CA CYS A 152 -26.61 1.00 8.50
C CYS A 152 -25.70 2.21 8.18
N ASP A 153 -24.42 2.15 8.57
CA ASP A 153 -23.45 3.23 8.38
C ASP A 153 -22.46 2.95 7.25
N ALA A 154 -22.38 1.70 6.78
CA ALA A 154 -21.40 1.24 5.80
C ALA A 154 -21.45 2.06 4.51
N ALA A 155 -22.64 2.41 4.03
CA ALA A 155 -22.83 3.24 2.84
C ALA A 155 -22.27 4.66 3.01
N ALA A 156 -22.49 5.30 4.17
CA ALA A 156 -22.01 6.65 4.44
C ALA A 156 -20.48 6.69 4.53
N VAL A 157 -19.90 5.71 5.25
CA VAL A 157 -18.45 5.54 5.38
C VAL A 157 -17.81 5.21 4.02
N ALA A 158 -18.42 4.31 3.24
CA ALA A 158 -17.95 3.97 1.89
C ALA A 158 -17.92 5.20 0.99
N LYS A 159 -18.99 6.01 0.99
CA LYS A 159 -19.07 7.23 0.19
C LYS A 159 -17.97 8.24 0.55
N ALA A 160 -17.69 8.44 1.83
CA ALA A 160 -16.60 9.32 2.28
C ALA A 160 -15.24 8.83 1.79
N ILE A 161 -14.92 7.54 2.00
CA ILE A 161 -13.65 6.96 1.56
C ILE A 161 -13.51 7.03 0.03
N CYS A 162 -14.56 6.74 -0.72
CA CYS A 162 -14.53 6.85 -2.18
C CYS A 162 -14.30 8.29 -2.66
N SER A 163 -14.87 9.28 -1.97
CA SER A 163 -14.60 10.69 -2.24
C SER A 163 -13.13 11.05 -2.01
N TRP A 164 -12.56 10.65 -0.86
CA TRP A 164 -11.14 10.87 -0.56
C TRP A 164 -10.21 10.13 -1.53
N SER A 165 -10.58 8.92 -1.94
CA SER A 165 -9.85 8.12 -2.93
C SER A 165 -9.87 8.77 -4.31
N ALA A 166 -11.01 9.34 -4.72
CA ALA A 166 -11.12 10.11 -5.96
C ALA A 166 -10.29 11.39 -5.91
N GLU A 167 -10.27 12.09 -4.78
CA GLU A 167 -9.42 13.27 -4.58
C GLU A 167 -7.93 12.91 -4.62
N LEU A 168 -7.52 11.87 -3.90
CA LEU A 168 -6.15 11.33 -3.96
C LEU A 168 -5.75 11.01 -5.40
N SER A 169 -6.62 10.31 -6.14
CA SER A 169 -6.34 9.94 -7.54
C SER A 169 -6.20 11.17 -8.44
N ARG A 170 -7.09 12.16 -8.32
CA ARG A 170 -6.99 13.43 -9.08
C ARG A 170 -5.70 14.17 -8.76
N ASP A 171 -5.37 14.33 -7.48
CA ASP A 171 -4.15 15.01 -7.05
C ASP A 171 -2.89 14.30 -7.58
N LEU A 172 -2.89 12.96 -7.62
CA LEU A 172 -1.79 12.19 -8.18
C LEU A 172 -1.69 12.37 -9.70
N VAL A 173 -2.81 12.35 -10.43
CA VAL A 173 -2.82 12.58 -11.89
C VAL A 173 -2.36 13.99 -12.26
N GLU A 174 -2.89 15.02 -11.59
CA GLU A 174 -2.52 16.42 -11.86
C GLU A 174 -1.02 16.68 -11.63
N LYS A 175 -0.42 15.96 -10.68
CA LYS A 175 1.02 16.05 -10.39
C LYS A 175 1.87 15.11 -11.24
N GLY A 176 1.29 14.39 -12.20
CA GLY A 176 1.99 13.42 -13.06
C GLY A 176 2.45 12.15 -12.32
N ARG A 177 1.87 11.86 -11.16
CA ARG A 177 2.25 10.76 -10.24
C ARG A 177 1.39 9.51 -10.39
N GLU A 178 0.28 9.60 -11.12
CA GLU A 178 -0.45 8.46 -11.67
C GLU A 178 -0.67 8.70 -13.17
N HIS A 179 -0.48 7.66 -13.99
CA HIS A 179 -1.02 7.66 -15.35
C HIS A 179 -2.45 7.15 -15.27
N LEU A 180 -3.39 7.87 -15.90
CA LEU A 180 -4.75 7.41 -16.11
C LEU A 180 -4.71 6.11 -16.93
N THR A 181 -4.62 4.96 -16.26
CA THR A 181 -5.16 3.73 -16.82
C THR A 181 -6.64 3.74 -16.46
N SER A 182 -7.44 4.49 -17.23
CA SER A 182 -8.82 4.07 -17.40
C SER A 182 -8.80 2.70 -18.09
N PRO A 183 -9.67 1.75 -17.71
CA PRO A 183 -9.80 0.48 -18.41
C PRO A 183 -10.09 0.66 -19.90
#